data_AF-A0A8C0IPN8-F1
#
_entry.id   AF-A0A8C0IPN8-F1
#
_cell.length_a   1.000
_cell.length_b   1.000
_cell.length_c   1.000
_cell.angle_alpha   90.00
_cell.angle_beta   90.00
_cell.angle_gamma   90.00
#
_symmetry.space_group_name_H-M   'P 1'
#
loop_
_entity.id
_entity.type
_entity.pdbx_description
1 polymer ?
#
loop_
_entity_poly.entity_id
_entity_poly.type
_entity_poly.pdbx_seq_one_letter_code
_entity_poly.pdbx_strand_id
1 'polypeptide(L)' 'MLNLLVIIVDTNPIWWGKKALGDSEFTLSKCLDAVMVMGNSHLFMNRSNKLAVIASHTQERYNSFLI' A
#
# COMPACT_ATOMS: atom_id res chain seq x y z
N MET A 1 -11.72 -23.19 -2.55
CA MET A 1 -10.67 -22.45 -3.27
C MET A 1 -10.18 -21.32 -2.39
N LEU A 2 -8.86 -21.05 -2.38
CA LEU A 2 -8.26 -19.93 -1.67
C LEU A 2 -8.25 -18.72 -2.62
N ASN A 3 -9.02 -17.69 -2.30
CA ASN A 3 -8.98 -16.40 -2.99
C ASN A 3 -8.21 -15.43 -2.09
N LEU A 4 -6.93 -15.27 -2.38
CA LEU A 4 -6.04 -14.39 -1.63
C LEU A 4 -5.66 -13.20 -2.50
N LEU A 5 -5.96 -11.99 -2.03
CA LEU A 5 -5.41 -10.75 -2.58
C LEU A 5 -4.21 -10.31 -1.72
N VAL A 6 -3.07 -10.08 -2.37
CA VAL A 6 -1.88 -9.49 -1.74
C VAL A 6 -1.67 -8.10 -2.31
N ILE A 7 -1.68 -7.08 -1.46
CA ILE A 7 -1.42 -5.69 -1.83
C ILE A 7 -0.06 -5.29 -1.29
N ILE A 8 0.84 -4.86 -2.18
CA ILE A 8 2.14 -4.29 -1.80
C ILE A 8 2.03 -2.78 -1.98
N VAL A 9 2.22 -2.03 -0.89
CA VAL A 9 2.15 -0.57 -0.87
C VAL A 9 3.57 -0.02 -0.77
N ASP A 10 3.99 0.77 -1.76
CA ASP A 10 5.25 1.51 -1.68
C ASP A 10 5.12 2.62 -0.61
N THR A 11 5.97 2.54 0.39
CA THR A 11 6.03 3.47 1.53
C THR A 11 7.32 4.28 1.55
N ASN A 12 8.00 4.40 0.41
CA ASN A 12 9.24 5.18 0.28
C ASN A 12 9.05 6.63 0.80
N PRO A 13 9.66 6.99 1.95
CA PRO A 13 9.45 8.29 2.56
C PRO A 13 10.05 9.42 1.72
N ILE A 14 11.04 9.14 0.86
CA ILE A 14 11.67 10.15 -0.02
C ILE A 14 10.67 10.60 -1.09
N TRP A 15 9.99 9.65 -1.74
CA TRP A 15 9.02 9.98 -2.79
C TRP A 15 7.77 10.63 -2.20
N TRP A 16 7.21 10.04 -1.15
CA TRP A 16 6.03 10.57 -0.47
C TRP A 16 6.30 11.92 0.20
N GLY A 17 7.50 12.13 0.74
CA GLY A 17 7.93 13.41 1.29
C GLY A 17 8.04 14.50 0.22
N LYS A 18 8.68 14.22 -0.92
CA LYS A 18 8.72 15.15 -2.06
C LYS A 18 7.32 15.47 -2.59
N LYS A 19 6.44 14.47 -2.63
CA LYS A 19 5.04 14.64 -3.07
C LYS A 19 4.25 15.53 -2.12
N ALA A 20 4.45 15.37 -0.81
CA ALA A 20 3.80 16.18 0.22
C ALA A 20 4.26 17.66 0.21
N LEU A 21 5.53 17.92 -0.14
CA LEU A 21 6.07 19.28 -0.24
C LEU A 21 5.57 20.06 -1.48
N GLY A 22 5.13 19.37 -2.53
CA GLY A 22 4.69 19.99 -3.78
C GLY A 22 3.22 20.42 -3.81
N ASP A 23 2.62 20.78 -2.67
CA ASP A 23 1.17 21.07 -2.52
C ASP A 23 0.26 20.00 -3.16
N SER A 24 0.69 18.74 -3.10
CA SER A 24 -0.13 17.67 -3.65
C SER A 24 -1.31 17.41 -2.74
N GLU A 25 -2.53 17.55 -3.28
CA GLU A 25 -3.73 17.04 -2.62
C GLU A 25 -3.67 15.53 -2.36
N PHE A 26 -2.76 14.79 -3.00
CA PHE A 26 -2.61 13.34 -2.87
C PHE A 26 -1.43 12.97 -1.97
N THR A 27 -1.73 12.55 -0.75
CA THR A 27 -0.76 12.12 0.27
C THR A 27 -0.78 10.60 0.45
N LEU A 28 0.24 10.06 1.13
CA LEU A 28 0.28 8.64 1.49
C LEU A 28 -0.96 8.22 2.30
N SER A 29 -1.46 9.10 3.19
CA SER A 29 -2.67 8.83 3.97
C SER A 29 -3.88 8.60 3.06
N LYS A 30 -4.11 9.49 2.09
CA LYS A 30 -5.23 9.35 1.15
C LYS A 30 -5.08 8.12 0.25
N CYS A 31 -3.85 7.77 -0.12
CA CYS A 31 -3.55 6.54 -0.83
C CYS A 31 -3.94 5.31 0.01
N LEU A 32 -3.55 5.26 1.28
CA LEU A 32 -3.90 4.18 2.20
C LEU A 32 -5.41 4.09 2.44
N ASP A 33 -6.12 5.21 2.52
CA ASP A 33 -7.58 5.24 2.63
C ASP A 33 -8.24 4.52 1.43
N ALA A 34 -7.79 4.83 0.22
CA ALA A 34 -8.28 4.16 -0.99
C ALA A 34 -7.89 2.67 -1.03
N VAL A 35 -6.68 2.32 -0.61
CA VAL A 35 -6.22 0.92 -0.51
C VAL A 35 -7.07 0.13 0.49
N MET A 36 -7.45 0.73 1.62
CA MET A 36 -8.35 0.10 2.59
C MET A 36 -9.73 -0.17 1.98
N VAL A 37 -10.30 0.78 1.25
CA VAL A 37 -11.58 0.57 0.53
C VAL A 37 -11.45 -0.54 -0.52
N MET A 38 -10.35 -0.58 -1.26
CA MET A 38 -10.06 -1.64 -2.24
C MET A 38 -9.99 -3.02 -1.55
N GLY A 39 -9.22 -3.14 -0.47
CA GLY A 39 -9.09 -4.37 0.29
C GLY A 39 -10.42 -4.84 0.88
N ASN A 40 -11.21 -3.92 1.43
CA ASN A 40 -12.55 -4.22 1.92
C ASN A 40 -13.50 -4.67 0.80
N SER A 41 -13.40 -4.05 -0.38
CA SER A 41 -14.19 -4.45 -1.54
C SER A 41 -13.88 -5.90 -1.95
N HIS A 42 -12.62 -6.31 -1.89
CA HIS A 42 -12.24 -7.71 -2.12
C HIS A 42 -12.86 -8.65 -1.07
N LEU A 43 -12.83 -8.30 0.21
CA LEU A 43 -13.44 -9.10 1.27
C LEU A 43 -14.97 -9.16 1.16
N PHE A 44 -15.61 -8.13 0.61
CA PHE A 44 -17.07 -8.07 0.42
C PHE A 44 -17.57 -9.04 -0.67
N MET A 45 -16.75 -9.36 -1.68
CA MET A 45 -17.16 -10.24 -2.78
C MET A 45 -17.46 -11.67 -2.34
N ASN A 46 -16.74 -12.20 -1.34
CA ASN A 46 -16.97 -13.53 -0.81
C ASN A 46 -16.36 -13.68 0.60
N ARG A 47 -17.09 -14.32 1.51
CA ARG A 47 -16.64 -14.58 2.90
C ARG A 47 -15.37 -15.41 3.02
N SER A 48 -15.01 -16.19 1.99
CA SER A 48 -13.77 -16.96 1.96
C SER A 48 -12.57 -16.18 1.42
N ASN A 49 -12.75 -14.95 0.95
CA ASN A 49 -11.67 -14.12 0.45
C ASN A 49 -10.76 -13.71 1.61
N LYS A 50 -9.45 -13.69 1.34
CA LYS A 50 -8.41 -13.33 2.29
C LYS A 50 -7.60 -12.18 1.73
N LEU A 51 -7.12 -11.32 2.62
CA LEU A 51 -6.33 -10.15 2.26
C LEU A 51 -5.01 -10.17 3.04
N ALA A 52 -3.91 -9.88 2.35
CA ALA A 52 -2.63 -9.53 2.95
C ALA A 52 -2.19 -8.16 2.41
N VAL A 53 -1.76 -7.27 3.28
CA VAL A 53 -1.23 -5.95 2.91
C VAL A 53 0.19 -5.85 3.44
N ILE A 54 1.13 -5.50 2.56
CA ILE A 54 2.56 -5.43 2.85
C ILE A 54 3.05 -4.03 2.49
N ALA A 55 3.72 -3.37 3.43
CA ALA A 55 4.42 -2.13 3.14
C ALA A 55 5.83 -2.43 2.61
N SER A 56 6.14 -1.94 1.40
CA SER A 56 7.50 -1.93 0.87
C SER A 56 8.16 -0.62 1.33
N HIS A 57 8.99 -0.71 2.36
CA HIS A 57 9.68 0.44 2.95
C HIS A 57 11.14 0.42 2.52
N THR A 58 11.65 1.53 1.98
CA THR A 58 13.08 1.63 1.66
C THR A 58 13.88 1.84 2.95
N GLN A 59 14.67 0.85 3.37
CA GLN A 59 15.66 1.06 4.41
C GLN A 59 16.86 1.78 3.80
N GLU A 60 17.32 2.86 4.43
CA GLU A 60 18.36 3.77 3.93
C GLU A 60 19.76 3.11 4.00
N ARG A 61 19.95 1.97 3.36
CA ARG A 61 21.26 1.39 3.08
C ARG A 61 21.23 0.76 1.69
N TYR A 62 22.11 1.26 0.84
CA TYR A 62 22.55 0.70 -0.43
C TYR A 62 22.35 -0.83 -0.49
N ASN A 63 21.63 -1.32 -1.51
CA ASN A 63 21.19 -2.70 -1.71
C ASN A 63 20.17 -3.24 -0.69
N SER A 64 18.88 -3.20 -1.05
CA SER A 64 18.08 -4.43 -1.21
C SER A 64 16.62 -4.06 -1.52
N PHE A 65 16.16 -4.48 -2.69
CA PHE A 65 14.75 -4.77 -2.93
C PHE A 65 14.39 -5.98 -2.05
N LEU A 66 13.86 -5.71 -0.87
CA LEU A 66 13.06 -6.62 -0.07
C LEU A 66 11.88 -5.73 0.32
N ILE A 67 10.81 -5.63 -0.46
CA ILE A 67 9.88 -6.66 -0.94
C ILE A 67 9.31 -6.22 -2.30
#